data_AF-A0A2R6NFP7-F1
#
_entry.id   AF-A0A2R6NFP7-F1
#
_cell.length_a   1.000
_cell.length_b   1.000
_cell.length_c   1.000
_cell.angle_alpha   90.00
_cell.angle_beta   90.00
_cell.angle_gamma   90.00
#
_symmetry.space_group_name_H-M   'P 1'
#
loop_
_entity.id
_entity.type
_entity.pdbx_description
1 polymer ?
#
loop_
_entity_poly.entity_id
_entity_poly.type
_entity_poly.pdbx_seq_one_letter_code
_entity_poly.pdbx_strand_id
1 'polypeptide(L)'
;MPIDMHYTHHPEELFDKPLEEQIVDLESAVLIEAHLQCAGQEMPLSPEDEKYFGPLMKGICESRLVKDEEGWYHTNPKFLPHPAKHIALRGSEEDEYVVVDISKAGKPGGTPRILEQIETSRALFELYEGAVLNNLRAIN
;
A
#
# COMPACT_ATOMS: atom_id res chain seq x y z
N MET A 1 5.62 -26.51 -13.77
CA MET A 1 6.39 -25.35 -14.26
C MET A 1 7.89 -25.67 -14.23
N PRO A 2 8.77 -24.94 -14.97
CA PRO A 2 10.20 -25.22 -14.99
C PRO A 2 10.85 -25.19 -13.59
N ILE A 3 10.36 -24.31 -12.72
CA ILE A 3 10.83 -24.19 -11.34
C ILE A 3 10.45 -25.40 -10.47
N ASP A 4 9.23 -25.91 -10.63
CA ASP A 4 8.77 -27.11 -9.92
C ASP A 4 9.60 -28.34 -10.30
N MET A 5 9.93 -28.46 -11.59
CA MET A 5 10.81 -29.53 -12.09
C MET A 5 12.24 -29.37 -11.57
N HIS A 6 12.77 -28.14 -11.53
CA HIS A 6 14.09 -27.85 -10.97
C HIS A 6 14.21 -28.34 -9.53
N TYR A 7 13.27 -27.98 -8.65
CA TYR A 7 13.29 -28.41 -7.25
C TYR A 7 12.96 -29.90 -7.05
N THR A 8 12.28 -30.54 -8.01
CA THR A 8 12.11 -32.00 -8.01
C THR A 8 13.44 -32.73 -8.26
N HIS A 9 14.28 -32.17 -9.13
CA HIS A 9 15.60 -32.73 -9.44
C HIS A 9 16.70 -32.28 -8.48
N HIS A 10 16.48 -31.19 -7.75
CA HIS A 10 17.43 -30.57 -6.80
C HIS A 10 16.76 -30.23 -5.46
N PRO A 11 16.24 -31.22 -4.71
CA PRO A 11 15.53 -30.97 -3.45
C PRO A 11 16.40 -30.29 -2.39
N GLU A 12 17.71 -30.53 -2.38
CA GLU A 12 18.69 -29.89 -1.49
C GLU A 12 18.62 -28.35 -1.57
N GLU A 13 18.32 -27.80 -2.74
CA GLU A 13 18.21 -26.35 -2.88
C GLU A 13 17.00 -25.76 -2.16
N LEU A 14 15.96 -26.55 -1.89
CA LEU A 14 14.78 -26.10 -1.16
C LEU A 14 14.97 -26.23 0.35
N PHE A 15 15.65 -27.28 0.81
CA PHE A 15 15.77 -27.59 2.24
C PHE A 15 17.03 -27.02 2.90
N ASP A 16 18.13 -26.90 2.14
CA ASP A 16 19.44 -26.57 2.69
C ASP A 16 19.88 -25.14 2.36
N LYS A 17 19.21 -24.45 1.41
CA LYS A 17 19.53 -23.04 1.14
C LYS A 17 19.11 -22.15 2.31
N PRO A 18 19.97 -21.20 2.74
CA PRO A 18 19.57 -20.19 3.70
C PRO A 18 18.43 -19.35 3.12
N LEU A 19 17.54 -18.89 3.99
CA LEU A 19 16.47 -17.95 3.63
C LEU A 19 17.08 -16.70 3.00
N GLU A 20 16.44 -16.20 1.94
CA GLU A 20 16.85 -14.93 1.35
C GLU A 20 16.77 -13.80 2.39
N GLU A 21 17.79 -12.95 2.38
CA GLU A 21 17.80 -11.75 3.23
C GLU A 21 16.71 -10.79 2.77
N GLN A 22 15.95 -10.27 3.74
CA GLN A 22 14.98 -9.21 3.45
C GLN A 22 15.71 -7.89 3.27
N ILE A 23 15.74 -7.39 2.04
CA ILE A 23 16.31 -6.10 1.70
C ILE A 23 15.23 -5.02 1.89
N VAL A 24 15.51 -4.04 2.74
CA VAL A 24 14.66 -2.85 2.92
C VAL A 24 15.43 -1.64 2.40
N ASP A 25 14.83 -0.93 1.45
CA ASP A 25 15.38 0.33 0.94
C ASP A 25 14.92 1.50 1.81
N LEU A 26 15.80 1.92 2.74
CA LEU A 26 15.58 3.07 3.61
C LEU A 26 16.00 4.40 2.96
N GLU A 27 16.60 4.38 1.77
CA GLU A 27 17.12 5.56 1.07
C GLU A 27 16.28 5.93 -0.17
N SER A 28 15.07 5.37 -0.28
CA SER A 28 14.10 5.78 -1.29
C SER A 28 13.67 7.22 -1.07
N ALA A 29 14.12 8.14 -1.93
CA ALA A 29 13.80 9.56 -1.87
C ALA A 29 12.29 9.83 -1.89
N VAL A 30 11.50 8.99 -2.57
CA VAL A 30 10.05 9.11 -2.63
C VAL A 30 9.41 8.78 -1.27
N LEU A 31 9.87 7.72 -0.60
CA LEU A 31 9.39 7.34 0.73
C LEU A 31 9.80 8.40 1.78
N ILE A 32 11.03 8.88 1.70
CA ILE A 32 11.52 9.91 2.63
C ILE A 32 10.74 11.22 2.44
N GLU A 33 10.51 11.67 1.20
CA GLU A 33 9.68 12.86 0.93
C GLU A 33 8.28 12.71 1.53
N ALA A 34 7.63 11.57 1.26
CA ALA A 34 6.32 11.25 1.79
C ALA A 34 6.29 11.36 3.33
N HIS A 35 7.26 10.75 4.01
CA HIS A 35 7.35 10.81 5.47
C HIS A 35 7.68 12.21 6.00
N LEU A 36 8.54 12.99 5.33
CA LEU A 36 8.86 14.37 5.72
C LEU A 36 7.64 15.29 5.60
N GLN A 37 6.79 15.10 4.57
CA GLN A 37 5.53 15.84 4.45
C GLN A 37 4.53 15.50 5.56
N CYS A 38 4.56 14.28 6.09
CA CYS A 38 3.76 13.94 7.28
C CYS A 38 4.36 14.57 8.54
N ALA A 39 5.67 14.37 8.75
CA ALA A 39 6.37 14.87 9.93
C ALA A 39 6.26 16.39 10.05
N GLY A 40 6.48 17.13 8.97
CA GLY A 40 6.35 18.59 8.92
C GLY A 40 4.94 19.13 9.22
N GLN A 41 3.91 18.28 9.16
CA GLN A 41 2.53 18.64 9.52
C GLN A 41 2.24 18.35 10.99
N GLU A 42 2.88 17.33 11.55
CA GLU A 42 2.81 17.00 12.97
C GLU A 42 3.61 18.01 13.80
N MET A 43 4.81 18.36 13.34
CA MET A 43 5.70 19.35 13.94
C MET A 43 6.66 19.92 12.88
N PRO A 44 6.90 21.25 12.83
CA PRO A 44 7.88 21.82 11.91
C PRO A 44 9.27 21.21 12.10
N LEU A 45 9.93 20.87 11.00
CA LEU A 45 11.19 20.14 10.98
C LEU A 45 12.39 21.09 11.03
N SER A 46 13.46 20.68 11.71
CA SER A 46 14.74 21.39 11.69
C SER A 46 15.84 20.57 11.01
N PRO A 47 16.97 21.20 10.62
CA PRO A 47 18.11 20.47 10.08
C PRO A 47 18.66 19.37 11.01
N GLU A 48 18.47 19.50 12.32
CA GLU A 48 18.93 18.51 13.32
C GLU A 48 18.16 17.18 13.27
N ASP A 49 16.99 17.15 12.61
CA ASP A 49 16.18 15.95 12.43
C ASP A 49 16.76 14.99 11.37
N GLU A 50 17.85 15.38 10.68
CA GLU A 50 18.59 14.54 9.73
C GLU A 50 18.99 13.18 10.34
N LYS A 51 19.23 13.15 11.67
CA LYS A 51 19.52 11.91 12.41
C LYS A 51 18.39 10.86 12.37
N TYR A 52 17.16 11.27 12.06
CA TYR A 52 15.99 10.38 11.96
C TYR A 52 15.65 10.00 10.53
N PHE A 53 15.79 10.95 9.59
CA PHE A 53 15.36 10.78 8.19
C PHE A 53 16.52 10.49 7.22
N GLY A 54 17.75 10.56 7.69
CA GLY A 54 18.94 10.25 6.92
C GLY A 54 19.40 11.38 6.00
N PRO A 55 20.47 11.13 5.22
CA PRO A 55 21.21 12.17 4.50
C PRO A 55 20.41 12.86 3.38
N LEU A 56 19.34 12.24 2.90
CA LEU A 56 18.49 12.80 1.85
C LEU A 56 17.55 13.90 2.37
N MET A 57 17.35 13.98 3.69
CA MET A 57 16.40 14.92 4.31
C MET A 57 16.63 16.35 3.84
N LYS A 58 17.87 16.84 3.93
CA LYS A 58 18.20 18.24 3.65
C LYS A 58 17.78 18.64 2.24
N GLY A 59 18.18 17.85 1.23
CA GLY A 59 17.87 18.14 -0.16
C GLY A 59 16.37 18.07 -0.46
N ILE A 60 15.66 17.14 0.18
CA ILE A 60 14.20 17.01 0.03
C ILE A 60 13.49 18.18 0.70
N CYS A 61 13.84 18.54 1.94
CA CYS A 61 13.26 19.68 2.64
C CYS A 61 13.43 20.99 1.87
N GLU A 62 14.62 21.24 1.34
CA GLU A 62 14.92 22.45 0.55
C GLU A 62 14.14 22.53 -0.77
N SER A 63 13.80 21.38 -1.38
CA SER A 63 13.16 21.33 -2.71
C SER A 63 11.66 21.02 -2.70
N ARG A 64 11.14 20.40 -1.64
CA ARG A 64 9.77 19.85 -1.58
C ARG A 64 8.92 20.42 -0.45
N LEU A 65 9.52 20.89 0.64
CA LEU A 65 8.82 21.48 1.79
C LEU A 65 8.86 23.01 1.71
N VAL A 66 8.10 23.67 2.59
CA VAL A 66 8.05 25.13 2.69
C VAL A 66 8.85 25.58 3.91
N LYS A 67 9.84 26.44 3.71
CA LYS A 67 10.64 27.00 4.81
C LYS A 67 10.01 28.29 5.32
N ASP A 68 9.90 28.44 6.63
CA ASP A 68 9.43 29.68 7.26
C ASP A 68 10.57 30.69 7.51
N GLU A 69 10.23 31.84 8.10
CA GLU A 69 11.20 32.91 8.40
C GLU A 69 12.20 32.53 9.50
N GLU A 70 11.82 31.62 10.39
CA GLU A 70 12.66 31.11 11.48
C GLU A 70 13.58 29.96 11.04
N GLY A 71 13.34 29.42 9.85
CA GLY A 71 14.14 28.41 9.20
C GLY A 71 13.63 26.97 9.39
N TRP A 72 12.41 26.79 9.90
CA TRP A 72 11.76 25.49 10.00
C TRP A 72 11.10 25.09 8.70
N TYR A 73 11.06 23.78 8.43
CA TYR A 73 10.41 23.22 7.26
C TYR A 73 9.02 22.69 7.62
N HIS A 74 8.03 23.14 6.87
CA HIS A 74 6.63 22.79 6.99
C HIS A 74 6.15 22.02 5.77
N THR A 75 5.09 21.24 5.96
CA THR A 75 4.44 20.50 4.88
C THR A 75 4.02 21.43 3.74
N ASN A 76 4.23 20.97 2.51
CA ASN A 76 3.79 21.70 1.34
C ASN A 76 2.25 21.81 1.32
N PRO A 77 1.68 23.00 1.08
CA PRO A 77 0.23 23.20 1.03
C PRO A 77 -0.53 22.23 0.11
N LYS A 78 0.12 21.68 -0.91
CA LYS A 78 -0.45 20.67 -1.82
C LYS A 78 -0.91 19.39 -1.09
N PHE A 79 -0.27 19.02 0.01
CA PHE A 79 -0.58 17.79 0.76
C PHE A 79 -1.47 18.03 1.99
N LEU A 80 -1.84 19.28 2.25
CA LEU A 80 -2.71 19.64 3.36
C LEU A 80 -4.20 19.36 3.05
N PRO A 81 -5.02 19.08 4.08
CA PRO A 81 -4.68 19.02 5.50
C PRO A 81 -4.21 17.64 5.99
N HIS A 82 -4.12 16.64 5.10
CA HIS A 82 -3.88 15.25 5.49
C HIS A 82 -2.78 14.60 4.61
N PRO A 83 -1.50 14.94 4.80
CA PRO A 83 -0.40 14.37 4.01
C PRO A 83 -0.37 12.84 4.06
N ALA A 84 -0.72 12.25 5.21
CA ALA A 84 -0.79 10.79 5.39
C ALA A 84 -1.77 10.08 4.43
N LYS A 85 -2.80 10.77 3.90
CA LYS A 85 -3.73 10.17 2.92
C LYS A 85 -3.11 9.98 1.54
N HIS A 86 -1.96 10.59 1.28
CA HIS A 86 -1.27 10.50 0.00
C HIS A 86 -0.22 9.38 -0.03
N ILE A 87 -0.13 8.58 1.04
CA ILE A 87 0.95 7.60 1.25
C ILE A 87 0.32 6.28 1.68
N ALA A 88 0.49 5.26 0.85
CA ALA A 88 0.09 3.89 1.19
C ALA A 88 1.30 3.13 1.75
N LEU A 89 1.25 2.76 3.04
CA LEU A 89 2.36 2.07 3.72
C LEU A 89 2.53 0.60 3.29
N ARG A 90 1.49 0.00 2.69
CA ARG A 90 1.43 -1.44 2.40
C ARG A 90 1.29 -1.76 0.91
N GLY A 91 1.96 -0.98 0.06
CA GLY A 91 1.86 -1.11 -1.40
C GLY A 91 0.67 -0.34 -1.97
N SER A 92 0.21 -0.69 -3.16
CA SER A 92 -0.94 -0.04 -3.78
C SER A 92 -2.21 -0.35 -3.01
N GLU A 93 -2.78 0.66 -2.33
CA GLU A 93 -4.22 0.68 -2.05
C GLU A 93 -4.92 0.87 -3.40
N GLU A 94 -5.19 -0.23 -4.10
CA GLU A 94 -6.09 -0.20 -5.24
C GLU A 94 -7.51 0.07 -4.74
N ASP A 95 -8.31 0.78 -5.54
CA ASP A 95 -9.74 0.85 -5.30
C ASP A 95 -10.31 -0.58 -5.29
N GLU A 96 -11.24 -0.84 -4.38
CA GLU A 96 -11.89 -2.14 -4.25
C GLU A 96 -13.33 -2.11 -4.78
N TYR A 97 -13.75 -3.20 -5.40
CA TYR A 97 -15.14 -3.48 -5.72
C TYR A 97 -15.77 -4.36 -4.65
N VAL A 98 -17.01 -4.04 -4.28
CA VAL A 98 -17.81 -4.87 -3.38
C VAL A 98 -18.70 -5.78 -4.20
N VAL A 99 -18.54 -7.09 -4.05
CA VAL A 99 -19.42 -8.07 -4.69
C VAL A 99 -20.63 -8.31 -3.80
N VAL A 100 -21.82 -8.08 -4.35
CA VAL A 100 -23.09 -8.15 -3.61
C VAL A 100 -24.01 -9.20 -4.23
N ASP A 101 -24.46 -10.14 -3.40
CA ASP A 101 -25.55 -11.05 -3.73
C ASP A 101 -26.89 -10.32 -3.60
N ILE A 102 -27.58 -10.19 -4.73
CA ILE A 102 -28.91 -9.58 -4.85
C ILE A 102 -30.03 -10.61 -5.03
N SER A 103 -29.75 -11.92 -4.94
CA SER A 103 -30.71 -13.00 -5.23
C SER A 103 -31.95 -13.01 -4.32
N LYS A 104 -31.83 -12.43 -3.12
CA LYS A 104 -32.91 -12.24 -2.14
C LYS A 104 -33.42 -10.81 -2.09
N ALA A 105 -32.73 -9.85 -2.70
CA ALA A 105 -33.16 -8.46 -2.73
C ALA A 105 -34.53 -8.37 -3.45
N GLY A 106 -35.52 -7.76 -2.79
CA GLY A 106 -36.88 -7.62 -3.32
C GLY A 106 -37.87 -8.73 -2.94
N LYS A 107 -37.43 -9.79 -2.24
CA LYS A 107 -38.34 -10.76 -1.59
C LYS A 107 -38.76 -10.26 -0.20
N PRO A 108 -39.94 -10.62 0.32
CA PRO A 108 -40.35 -10.25 1.68
C PRO A 108 -39.31 -10.72 2.71
N GLY A 109 -38.71 -9.77 3.45
CA GLY A 109 -37.65 -10.06 4.43
C GLY A 109 -36.27 -10.39 3.83
N GLY A 110 -36.09 -10.24 2.52
CA GLY A 110 -34.80 -10.48 1.86
C GLY A 110 -33.94 -9.22 1.80
N THR A 111 -32.68 -9.33 2.23
CA THR A 111 -31.69 -8.26 2.15
C THR A 111 -30.54 -8.65 1.21
N PRO A 112 -29.91 -7.68 0.51
CA PRO A 112 -28.65 -7.90 -0.17
C PRO A 112 -27.56 -8.32 0.82
N ARG A 113 -26.62 -9.16 0.37
CA ARG A 113 -25.50 -9.63 1.18
C ARG A 113 -24.18 -9.35 0.47
N ILE A 114 -23.24 -8.75 1.17
CA ILE A 114 -21.86 -8.63 0.69
C ILE A 114 -21.21 -10.02 0.73
N LEU A 115 -20.66 -10.47 -0.40
CA LEU A 115 -19.96 -11.75 -0.53
C LEU A 115 -18.46 -11.58 -0.28
N GLU A 116 -17.86 -10.56 -0.89
CA GLU A 116 -16.43 -10.27 -0.80
C GLU A 116 -16.11 -8.84 -1.30
N GLN A 117 -14.88 -8.42 -1.03
CA GLN A 117 -14.27 -7.23 -1.62
C GLN A 117 -13.08 -7.69 -2.46
N ILE A 118 -12.94 -7.12 -3.65
CA ILE A 118 -11.90 -7.49 -4.60
C ILE A 118 -11.23 -6.24 -5.17
N GLU A 119 -9.92 -6.28 -5.29
CA GLU A 119 -9.11 -5.23 -5.91
C GLU A 119 -9.55 -4.99 -7.37
N THR A 120 -9.49 -3.73 -7.81
CA THR A 120 -9.87 -3.33 -9.18
C THR A 120 -9.14 -4.12 -10.25
N SER A 121 -7.84 -4.37 -10.08
CA SER A 121 -7.04 -5.14 -11.04
C SER A 121 -7.57 -6.57 -11.25
N ARG A 122 -8.11 -7.19 -10.20
CA ARG A 122 -8.70 -8.54 -10.24
C ARG A 122 -10.15 -8.53 -10.72
N ALA A 123 -10.92 -7.51 -10.35
CA ALA A 123 -12.33 -7.38 -10.73
C ALA A 123 -12.53 -7.47 -12.26
N LEU A 124 -11.62 -6.88 -13.04
CA LEU A 124 -11.67 -6.92 -14.51
C LEU A 124 -11.59 -8.33 -15.10
N PHE A 125 -10.92 -9.27 -14.41
CA PHE A 125 -10.75 -10.65 -14.87
C PHE A 125 -11.68 -11.64 -14.18
N GLU A 126 -12.20 -11.31 -13.00
CA GLU A 126 -13.00 -12.22 -12.17
C GLU A 126 -14.50 -11.86 -12.13
N LEU A 127 -14.88 -10.61 -12.41
CA LEU A 127 -16.26 -10.11 -12.29
C LEU A 127 -16.88 -9.64 -13.62
N TYR A 128 -16.50 -10.27 -14.73
CA TYR A 128 -17.12 -9.99 -16.02
C TYR A 128 -18.49 -10.67 -16.18
N GLU A 129 -19.27 -10.24 -17.17
CA GLU A 129 -20.56 -10.85 -17.45
C GLU A 129 -20.43 -12.33 -17.79
N GLY A 130 -21.08 -13.20 -17.02
CA GLY A 130 -20.98 -14.65 -17.15
C GLY A 130 -19.84 -15.29 -16.34
N ALA A 131 -19.08 -14.52 -15.57
CA ALA A 131 -18.12 -15.05 -14.61
C ALA A 131 -18.84 -15.88 -13.52
N VAL A 132 -18.16 -16.92 -13.03
CA VAL A 132 -18.65 -17.78 -11.95
C VAL A 132 -17.84 -17.52 -10.70
N LEU A 133 -18.51 -16.94 -9.69
CA LEU A 133 -17.89 -16.70 -8.40
C LEU A 133 -17.99 -17.94 -7.50
N ASN A 134 -16.83 -18.55 -7.20
CA ASN A 134 -16.73 -19.67 -6.28
C ASN A 134 -16.39 -19.20 -4.86
N ASN A 135 -17.40 -18.74 -4.12
CA ASN A 135 -17.21 -18.29 -2.73
C ASN A 135 -17.46 -19.43 -1.72
N LEU A 136 -16.38 -20.06 -1.24
CA LEU A 136 -16.42 -21.17 -0.26
C LEU A 136 -16.86 -20.75 1.16
N ARG A 137 -17.00 -19.45 1.45
CA ARG A 137 -17.43 -18.94 2.76
C ARG A 137 -18.95 -18.75 2.89
N ALA A 138 -19.72 -19.07 1.85
CA ALA A 138 -21.18 -18.95 1.82
C ALA A 138 -21.94 -20.20 2.30
N ILE A 139 -21.24 -21.31 2.61
CA ILE A 139 -21.84 -22.55 3.12
C ILE A 139 -21.64 -22.62 4.64
N ASN A 140 -22.46 -21.87 5.38
CA ASN A 140 -22.90 -22.13 6.76
C ASN A 140 -24.05 -21.20 7.11
#